data_AF-A0A644YE96-F1
#
_entry.id   AF-A0A644YE96-F1
#
_cell.length_a   1.000
_cell.length_b   1.000
_cell.length_c   1.000
_cell.angle_alpha   90.00
_cell.angle_beta   90.00
_cell.angle_gamma   90.00
#
_symmetry.space_group_name_H-M   'P 1'
#
loop_
_entity.id
_entity.type
_entity.pdbx_description
1 polymer ?
#
loop_
_entity_poly.entity_id
_entity_poly.type
_entity_poly.pdbx_seq_one_letter_code
_entity_poly.pdbx_strand_id
1 'polypeptide(L)' 'MGVASLKDLSAVILVKEFAPDADTLKLSETEGIPVLGTNEEAFELCGKLYQLLK' A
#
# COMPACT_ATOMS: atom_id res chain seq x y z
N MET A 1 -5.56 -16.73 6.78
CA MET A 1 -4.10 -16.57 6.90
C MET A 1 -3.59 -16.02 5.58
N GLY A 2 -2.94 -14.86 5.57
CA GLY A 2 -2.39 -14.33 4.31
C GLY A 2 -2.09 -12.84 4.27
N VAL A 3 -1.33 -12.33 5.23
CA VAL A 3 -0.35 -11.25 5.06
C VAL A 3 0.71 -11.62 6.09
N ALA A 4 1.64 -12.50 5.69
CA ALA A 4 2.66 -13.00 6.59
C ALA A 4 3.39 -11.79 7.17
N SER A 5 3.37 -11.65 8.50
CA SER A 5 4.14 -10.72 9.32
C SER A 5 5.21 -9.95 8.54
N LEU A 6 4.82 -8.88 7.84
CA LEU A 6 5.74 -8.03 7.09
C LEU A 6 6.26 -6.98 8.07
N LYS A 7 7.09 -7.44 9.00
CA LYS A 7 8.04 -6.58 9.70
C LYS A 7 8.82 -5.82 8.61
N ASP A 8 8.83 -4.50 8.72
CA ASP A 8 9.57 -3.56 7.85
C ASP A 8 8.89 -3.10 6.55
N LEU A 9 7.55 -3.14 6.44
CA LEU A 9 6.83 -2.39 5.38
C LEU A 9 6.67 -0.91 5.75
N SER A 10 7.16 0.01 4.89
CA SER A 10 6.99 1.45 5.10
C SER A 10 5.61 1.98 4.72
N ALA A 11 4.94 1.36 3.74
CA ALA A 11 3.59 1.73 3.28
C ALA A 11 3.01 0.63 2.37
N VAL A 12 1.69 0.57 2.26
CA VAL A 12 0.97 -0.22 1.24
C VAL A 12 0.23 0.73 0.31
N ILE A 13 0.37 0.54 -1.00
CA ILE A 13 -0.33 1.37 -2.00
C ILE A 13 -1.26 0.49 -2.82
N LEU A 14 -2.55 0.84 -2.80
CA LEU A 14 -3.61 0.22 -3.56
C LEU A 14 -3.82 1.01 -4.85
N VAL A 15 -3.72 0.31 -5.98
CA VAL A 15 -3.84 0.88 -7.34
C VAL A 15 -5.25 0.69 -7.88
N LYS A 16 -5.59 1.38 -8.98
CA LYS A 16 -6.85 1.19 -9.72
C LYS A 16 -8.13 1.40 -8.89
N GLU A 17 -8.16 2.40 -8.00
CA GLU A 17 -9.30 2.65 -7.09
C GLU A 17 -9.66 1.47 -6.18
N PHE A 18 -8.71 0.57 -5.93
CA PHE A 18 -8.97 -0.53 -5.03
C PHE A 18 -9.13 -0.02 -3.60
N ALA A 19 -10.29 -0.28 -2.99
CA ALA A 19 -10.55 0.05 -1.60
C ALA A 19 -9.97 -1.04 -0.70
N PRO A 20 -9.24 -0.69 0.38
CA PRO A 20 -8.85 -1.67 1.38
C PRO A 20 -10.11 -2.23 2.05
N ASP A 21 -10.13 -3.55 2.23
CA ASP A 21 -11.13 -4.18 3.10
C ASP A 21 -10.99 -3.67 4.54
N ALA A 22 -12.11 -3.71 5.29
CA ALA A 22 -12.13 -3.23 6.68
C ALA A 22 -11.12 -3.95 7.58
N ASP A 23 -10.84 -5.23 7.31
CA ASP A 23 -9.83 -6.01 8.00
C ASP A 23 -8.40 -5.55 7.66
N THR A 24 -8.14 -5.19 6.40
CA THR A 24 -6.86 -4.62 5.96
C THR A 24 -6.63 -3.26 6.62
N LEU A 25 -7.66 -2.42 6.72
CA LEU A 25 -7.57 -1.12 7.37
C LEU A 25 -7.19 -1.26 8.85
N LYS A 26 -7.90 -2.12 9.59
CA LYS A 26 -7.62 -2.40 11.01
C LYS A 26 -6.23 -3.00 11.24
N LEU A 27 -5.81 -3.92 10.36
CA LEU A 27 -4.48 -4.51 10.44
C LEU A 27 -3.41 -3.43 10.22
N SER A 28 -3.61 -2.55 9.24
CA SER A 28 -2.68 -1.46 8.92
C SER A 28 -2.54 -0.44 10.05
N GLU A 29 -3.64 -0.08 10.73
CA GLU A 29 -3.62 0.76 11.93
C GLU A 29 -2.91 0.07 13.10
N THR A 30 -3.13 -1.23 13.28
CA THR A 30 -2.50 -2.02 14.36
C THR A 30 -1.00 -2.19 14.16
N GLU A 31 -0.57 -2.43 12.92
CA GLU A 31 0.83 -2.59 12.54
C GLU A 31 1.54 -1.24 12.33
N GLY A 32 0.81 -0.13 12.29
CA GLY A 32 1.35 1.21 12.04
C GLY A 32 1.83 1.43 10.61
N ILE A 33 1.28 0.70 9.64
CA ILE A 33 1.65 0.77 8.23
C ILE A 33 0.61 1.63 7.49
N PRO A 34 0.98 2.76 6.87
CA PRO A 34 0.03 3.59 6.14
C PRO A 34 -0.45 2.88 4.86
N VAL A 35 -1.76 2.91 4.62
CA VAL A 35 -2.40 2.43 3.38
C VAL A 35 -2.83 3.63 2.55
N LEU A 36 -2.33 3.69 1.32
CA LEU A 36 -2.60 4.76 0.37
C LEU A 36 -3.39 4.20 -0.81
N GLY A 37 -4.37 4.95 -1.31
CA GLY A 37 -5.11 4.60 -2.52
C GLY A 37 -4.73 5.52 -3.68
N THR A 38 -4.57 4.96 -4.88
CA THR A 38 -4.40 5.72 -6.12
C THR A 38 -5.25 5.15 -7.25
N ASN A 39 -5.63 6.02 -8.18
CA ASN A 39 -6.37 5.65 -9.40
C ASN A 39 -5.43 5.19 -10.51
N GLU A 40 -4.12 5.40 -10.32
CA GLU A 40 -3.11 5.06 -11.31
C GLU A 40 -2.82 3.56 -11.34
N GLU A 41 -2.29 3.10 -12.47
CA GLU A 41 -1.83 1.71 -12.58
C GLU A 41 -0.50 1.51 -11.84
N ALA A 42 -0.24 0.27 -11.40
CA ALA A 42 1.00 -0.08 -10.72
C ALA A 42 2.24 0.30 -11.52
N PHE A 43 2.20 0.18 -12.84
CA PHE A 43 3.32 0.54 -13.71
C PHE A 43 3.65 2.03 -13.66
N GLU A 44 2.64 2.89 -13.82
CA GLU A 44 2.81 4.36 -13.76
C GLU A 44 3.24 4.82 -12.36
N LEU A 45 2.58 4.28 -11.33
CA LEU A 45 2.91 4.55 -9.93
C LEU A 45 4.37 4.18 -9.62
N CYS A 46 4.83 3.00 -10.03
CA CYS A 46 6.22 2.57 -9.83
C CYS A 46 7.21 3.52 -10.53
N GLY A 47 6.90 3.97 -11.74
CA GLY A 47 7.72 4.94 -12.47
C GLY A 47 7.84 6.28 -11.73
N LYS A 48 6.72 6.79 -11.22
CA LYS A 48 6.69 8.04 -10.42
C LYS A 48 7.42 7.89 -9.10
N LEU A 49 7.19 6.80 -8.37
CA LEU A 49 7.91 6.48 -7.12
C LEU A 49 9.42 6.45 -7.35
N TYR A 50 9.86 5.77 -8.41
CA TYR A 50 11.26 5.74 -8.77
C TYR A 50 11.82 7.13 -9.07
N GLN A 51 11.06 7.99 -9.77
CA GLN A 51 11.46 9.35 -10.05
C GLN A 51 11.50 10.26 -8.81
N LEU A 52 10.62 10.02 -7.83
CA LEU A 52 10.58 10.76 -6.55
C LEU A 52 11.69 10.33 -5.57
N LEU A 53 12.10 9.06 -5.62
CA LEU A 53 13.14 8.49 -4.77
C LEU A 53 14.55 8.65 -5.36
N LYS A 54 14.66 9.15 -6.60
CA LYS A 54 15.94 9.44 -7.27
C LYS A 54 16.59 10.69 -6.70
#